data_AF-W2ML11-F1
#
_entry.id   AF-W2ML11-F1
#
_cell.length_a   1.000
_cell.length_b   1.000
_cell.length_c   1.000
_cell.angle_alpha   90.00
_cell.angle_beta   90.00
_cell.angle_gamma   90.00
#
_symmetry.space_group_name_H-M   'P 1'
#
loop_
_entity.id
_entity.type
_entity.pdbx_description
1 polymer ?
#
loop_
_entity_poly.entity_id
_entity_poly.type
_entity_poly.pdbx_seq_one_letter_code
_entity_poly.pdbx_strand_id
1 'polypeptide(L)'
;MTKDLHPLSMRRTMVKSTIGHVQRTTYDLPDAKNPNHVYGYEIPRDPENAGQVIGKWVQATPSPATTTGRSFIETNRQAIIHGCVSAGENRRYANEHPGIVVKPAAKCKGGFVPTNDTIYGIKSKESEDIWGLVQARYTSFSNDDAYYPDLGSMKTRGKLPLPRETRCSVGKDIRNYPRASPRDPFKMSKFKAVGPTMYTQPNARKQEPTEEEEYQSHYADSDHTEDN
;
A
#
# COMPACT_ATOMS: atom_id res chain seq x y z
N MET A 1 43.02 3.87 64.69
CA MET A 1 43.24 4.69 63.48
C MET A 1 42.86 3.88 62.25
N THR A 2 41.58 3.89 61.90
CA THR A 2 41.06 3.29 60.67
C THR A 2 41.42 4.22 59.52
N LYS A 3 42.31 3.77 58.64
CA LYS A 3 42.68 4.52 57.45
C LYS A 3 41.49 4.49 56.50
N ASP A 4 40.85 5.64 56.30
CA ASP A 4 39.83 5.83 55.27
C ASP A 4 40.50 5.64 53.90
N LEU A 5 40.45 4.40 53.41
CA LEU A 5 40.89 4.06 52.06
C LEU A 5 39.87 4.66 51.09
N HIS A 6 40.21 5.78 50.48
CA HIS A 6 39.42 6.31 49.36
C HIS A 6 39.26 5.21 48.28
N PRO A 7 38.03 4.93 47.81
CA PRO A 7 37.74 3.85 46.87
C PRO A 7 38.44 4.01 45.51
N LEU A 8 38.97 5.21 45.23
CA LEU A 8 39.69 5.57 44.01
C LEU A 8 41.16 5.13 43.98
N SER A 9 41.68 4.54 45.06
CA SER A 9 43.12 4.19 45.20
C SER A 9 43.44 2.69 45.06
N MET A 10 42.48 1.85 44.63
CA MET A 10 42.77 0.43 44.38
C MET A 10 43.34 0.21 42.98
N ARG A 11 44.52 -0.43 42.89
CA ARG A 11 45.11 -0.91 41.63
C ARG A 11 44.21 -2.02 41.04
N ARG A 12 43.34 -1.65 40.10
CA ARG A 12 42.25 -2.48 39.55
C ARG A 12 42.63 -3.41 38.39
N THR A 13 43.90 -3.41 37.99
CA THR A 13 44.42 -4.16 36.84
C THR A 13 44.76 -5.62 37.15
N MET A 14 44.83 -6.01 38.43
CA MET A 14 45.10 -7.39 38.83
C MET A 14 43.80 -8.15 39.07
N VAL A 15 43.41 -9.01 38.11
CA VAL A 15 42.21 -9.84 38.21
C VAL A 15 42.57 -11.17 38.89
N LYS A 16 42.07 -11.38 40.10
CA LYS A 16 42.19 -12.68 40.80
C LYS A 16 40.92 -13.49 40.55
N SER A 17 41.06 -14.73 40.09
CA SER A 17 39.92 -15.65 39.99
C SER A 17 39.40 -15.96 41.39
N THR A 18 38.14 -15.60 41.64
CA THR A 18 37.42 -15.90 42.88
C THR A 18 36.12 -16.57 42.49
N ILE A 19 35.79 -17.70 43.13
CA ILE A 19 34.59 -18.46 42.83
C ILE A 19 33.41 -17.78 43.54
N GLY A 20 32.26 -17.70 42.86
CA GLY A 20 31.01 -17.14 43.43
C GLY A 20 30.91 -15.62 43.46
N HIS A 21 31.90 -14.89 42.92
CA HIS A 21 31.87 -13.42 42.82
C HIS A 21 31.93 -12.98 41.36
N VAL A 22 31.17 -11.93 41.02
CA VAL A 22 31.25 -11.30 39.69
C VAL A 22 32.60 -10.61 39.55
N GLN A 23 33.14 -10.60 38.32
CA GLN A 23 34.36 -9.86 38.01
C GLN A 23 34.19 -8.39 38.37
N ARG A 24 35.19 -7.81 39.05
CA ARG A 24 35.19 -6.40 39.39
C ARG A 24 35.34 -5.59 38.10
N THR A 25 34.48 -4.60 37.91
CA THR A 25 34.60 -3.65 36.80
C THR A 25 35.92 -2.88 36.88
N THR A 26 36.37 -2.29 35.77
CA THR A 26 37.57 -1.44 35.75
C THR A 26 37.25 0.04 35.92
N TYR A 27 36.01 0.45 35.67
CA TYR A 27 35.52 1.83 35.74
C TYR A 27 34.70 2.11 37.01
N ASP A 28 34.74 3.34 37.49
CA ASP A 28 34.00 3.74 38.69
C ASP A 28 32.49 3.75 38.42
N LEU A 29 31.79 2.83 39.08
CA LEU A 29 30.35 2.73 39.00
C LEU A 29 29.69 3.79 39.92
N PRO A 30 28.55 4.37 39.52
CA PRO A 30 27.81 5.34 40.35
C PRO A 30 27.45 4.83 41.74
N ASP A 31 27.26 3.51 41.92
CA ASP A 31 26.97 2.89 43.22
C ASP A 31 28.03 3.17 44.28
N ALA A 32 29.29 3.37 43.86
CA ALA A 32 30.38 3.66 44.78
C ALA A 32 30.22 5.05 45.43
N LYS A 33 29.49 5.96 44.79
CA LYS A 33 29.20 7.30 45.31
C LYS A 33 27.85 7.37 45.99
N ASN A 34 26.84 6.72 45.40
CA ASN A 34 25.47 6.70 45.90
C ASN A 34 25.00 5.24 46.06
N PRO A 35 24.92 4.70 47.28
CA PRO A 35 24.55 3.29 47.50
C PRO A 35 23.12 2.96 47.06
N ASN A 36 22.28 3.97 46.81
CA ASN A 36 20.90 3.82 46.34
C ASN A 36 20.72 4.18 44.86
N HIS A 37 21.80 4.18 44.08
CA HIS A 37 21.69 4.43 42.64
C HIS A 37 20.90 3.29 41.98
N VAL A 38 19.85 3.64 41.24
CA VAL A 38 19.06 2.69 40.45
C VAL A 38 19.51 2.82 39.00
N TYR A 39 20.03 1.72 38.45
CA TYR A 39 20.36 1.67 37.03
C TYR A 39 19.10 1.49 36.18
N GLY A 40 19.16 2.04 34.97
CA GLY A 40 18.08 1.97 33.99
C GLY A 40 17.46 3.33 33.72
N TYR A 41 16.57 3.36 32.73
CA TYR A 41 15.80 4.55 32.41
C TYR A 41 14.56 4.58 33.30
N GLU A 42 14.28 5.72 33.95
CA GLU A 42 13.04 5.87 34.70
C GLU A 42 11.86 5.88 33.72
N ILE A 43 10.85 5.06 34.00
CA ILE A 43 9.60 5.09 33.24
C ILE A 43 8.67 6.06 33.98
N PRO A 44 8.50 7.30 33.50
CA PRO A 44 7.58 8.23 34.13
C PRO A 44 6.18 7.62 34.03
N ARG A 45 5.54 7.40 35.18
CA ARG A 45 4.14 6.97 35.22
C ARG A 45 3.26 8.17 34.96
N ASP A 46 2.22 7.96 34.17
CA ASP A 46 1.21 9.00 33.96
C ASP A 46 0.65 9.46 35.31
N PRO A 47 0.44 10.77 35.50
CA PRO A 47 -0.13 11.30 36.74
C PRO A 47 -1.60 10.91 36.91
N GLU A 48 -2.26 10.51 35.83
CA GLU A 48 -3.66 10.11 35.84
C GLU A 48 -3.81 8.62 36.14
N ASN A 49 -4.58 8.31 37.18
CA ASN A 49 -4.90 6.94 37.53
C ASN A 49 -6.04 6.41 36.65
N ALA A 50 -6.14 5.09 36.44
CA ALA A 50 -7.16 4.48 35.57
C ALA A 50 -8.60 4.92 35.93
N GLY A 51 -8.89 5.10 37.23
CA GLY A 51 -10.18 5.62 37.69
C GLY A 51 -10.46 7.08 37.29
N GLN A 52 -9.42 7.92 37.20
CA GLN A 52 -9.56 9.30 36.74
C GLN A 52 -9.80 9.37 35.23
N VAL A 53 -9.15 8.49 34.45
CA VAL A 53 -9.37 8.40 33.00
C VAL A 53 -10.81 8.00 32.69
N ILE A 54 -11.37 7.05 33.44
CA ILE A 54 -12.77 6.62 33.29
C ILE A 54 -13.75 7.73 33.71
N GLY A 55 -13.46 8.42 34.82
CA GLY A 55 -14.34 9.47 35.36
C GLY A 55 -14.31 10.80 34.60
N LYS A 56 -13.21 11.10 33.90
CA LYS A 56 -13.03 12.31 33.09
C LYS A 56 -13.26 12.06 31.60
N TRP A 57 -14.07 11.08 31.22
CA TRP A 57 -14.41 10.88 29.82
C TRP A 57 -15.32 12.02 29.35
N VAL A 58 -14.69 13.16 29.03
CA VAL A 58 -15.35 14.36 28.55
C VAL A 58 -15.62 14.16 27.07
N GLN A 59 -16.88 14.39 26.67
CA GLN A 59 -17.28 14.40 25.27
C GLN A 59 -16.39 15.40 24.52
N ALA A 60 -15.70 14.91 23.48
CA ALA A 60 -14.76 15.73 22.72
C ALA A 60 -15.46 17.00 22.23
N THR A 61 -15.03 18.16 22.74
CA THR A 61 -15.43 19.45 22.18
C THR A 61 -14.83 19.54 20.78
N PRO A 62 -15.65 19.58 19.72
CA PRO A 62 -15.12 19.66 18.37
C PRO A 62 -14.25 20.92 18.26
N SER A 63 -13.08 20.77 17.65
CA SER A 63 -12.23 21.93 17.37
C SER A 63 -12.99 22.95 16.53
N PRO A 64 -12.70 24.26 16.68
CA PRO A 64 -13.29 25.27 15.83
C PRO A 64 -13.03 24.90 14.37
N ALA A 65 -14.09 24.92 13.56
CA ALA A 65 -14.00 24.53 12.16
C ALA A 65 -12.88 25.33 11.48
N THR A 66 -11.96 24.62 10.83
CA THR A 66 -10.88 25.24 10.05
C THR A 66 -11.50 26.26 9.10
N THR A 67 -11.22 27.54 9.35
CA THR A 67 -11.63 28.61 8.44
C THR A 67 -11.00 28.33 7.09
N THR A 68 -11.84 28.17 6.07
CA THR A 68 -11.39 27.97 4.70
C THR A 68 -10.39 29.05 4.32
N GLY A 69 -9.20 28.65 3.91
CA GLY A 69 -8.16 29.57 3.46
C GLY A 69 -8.59 30.34 2.21
N ARG A 70 -7.89 31.44 1.93
CA ARG A 70 -8.13 32.28 0.76
C ARG A 70 -8.16 31.46 -0.53
N SER A 71 -9.17 31.69 -1.37
CA SER A 71 -9.28 31.04 -2.67
C SER A 71 -8.53 31.81 -3.75
N PHE A 72 -7.39 31.27 -4.20
CA PHE A 72 -6.61 31.86 -5.29
C PHE A 72 -7.36 31.87 -6.61
N ILE A 73 -8.15 30.83 -6.89
CA ILE A 73 -8.90 30.70 -8.15
C ILE A 73 -9.93 31.81 -8.29
N GLU A 74 -10.74 32.04 -7.25
CA GLU A 74 -11.76 33.09 -7.27
C GLU A 74 -11.13 34.48 -7.22
N THR A 75 -10.04 34.64 -6.47
CA THR A 75 -9.29 35.92 -6.48
C THR A 75 -8.81 36.25 -7.89
N ASN A 76 -8.23 35.27 -8.60
CA ASN A 76 -7.75 35.48 -9.97
C ASN A 76 -8.89 35.75 -10.94
N ARG A 77 -10.04 35.08 -10.77
CA ARG A 77 -11.23 35.34 -11.59
C ARG A 77 -11.73 36.77 -11.42
N GLN A 78 -11.84 37.24 -10.17
CA GLN A 78 -12.25 38.61 -9.88
C GLN A 78 -11.22 39.64 -10.37
N ALA A 79 -9.92 39.35 -10.26
CA ALA A 79 -8.86 40.20 -10.80
C ALA A 79 -9.00 40.36 -12.32
N ILE A 80 -9.31 39.28 -13.05
CA ILE A 80 -9.55 39.33 -14.50
C ILE A 80 -10.80 40.17 -14.83
N ILE A 81 -11.89 40.00 -14.05
CA ILE A 81 -13.11 40.82 -14.20
C ILE A 81 -12.82 42.30 -13.97
N HIS A 82 -11.91 42.61 -13.03
CA HIS A 82 -11.46 43.96 -12.72
C HIS A 82 -10.36 44.49 -13.68
N GLY A 83 -10.01 43.74 -14.72
CA GLY A 83 -9.06 44.16 -15.74
C GLY A 83 -7.59 44.08 -15.34
N CYS A 84 -7.23 43.35 -14.27
CA CYS A 84 -5.84 43.10 -13.90
C CYS A 84 -5.24 42.03 -14.83
N VAL A 85 -4.58 42.46 -15.90
CA VAL A 85 -3.99 41.56 -16.91
C VAL A 85 -2.56 41.15 -16.54
N SER A 86 -1.83 42.03 -15.83
CA SER A 86 -0.45 41.76 -15.45
C SER A 86 -0.33 40.93 -14.17
N ALA A 87 0.71 40.10 -14.09
CA ALA A 87 1.00 39.29 -12.89
C ALA A 87 1.24 40.16 -11.64
N GLY A 88 1.81 41.35 -11.81
CA GLY A 88 2.03 42.30 -10.72
C GLY A 88 0.72 42.88 -10.18
N GLU A 89 -0.20 43.23 -11.08
CA GLU A 89 -1.53 43.76 -10.74
C GLU A 89 -2.38 42.69 -10.06
N ASN A 90 -2.33 41.46 -10.56
CA ASN A 90 -3.04 40.34 -9.96
C ASN A 90 -2.55 40.06 -8.52
N ARG A 91 -1.24 40.21 -8.27
CA ARG A 91 -0.67 40.14 -6.91
C ARG A 91 -1.08 41.31 -6.01
N ARG A 92 -1.25 42.51 -6.56
CA ARG A 92 -1.76 43.67 -5.80
C ARG A 92 -3.22 43.47 -5.43
N TYR A 93 -4.05 43.10 -6.40
CA TYR A 93 -5.47 42.79 -6.22
C TYR A 93 -5.68 41.71 -5.16
N ALA A 94 -4.85 40.67 -5.22
CA ALA A 94 -4.76 39.60 -4.24
C ALA A 94 -4.51 40.06 -2.79
N ASN A 95 -3.64 41.06 -2.61
CA ASN A 95 -3.29 41.57 -1.29
C ASN A 95 -4.34 42.56 -0.76
N GLU A 96 -4.97 43.31 -1.65
CA GLU A 96 -6.07 44.24 -1.33
C GLU A 96 -7.35 43.49 -0.94
N HIS A 97 -7.57 42.29 -1.49
CA HIS A 97 -8.77 41.48 -1.26
C HIS A 97 -8.45 40.11 -0.61
N PRO A 98 -7.96 40.07 0.66
CA PRO A 98 -7.64 38.82 1.33
C PRO A 98 -8.87 37.99 1.71
N GLY A 99 -10.05 38.62 1.76
CA GLY A 99 -11.32 38.02 2.19
C GLY A 99 -12.04 37.15 1.16
N ILE A 100 -11.46 36.96 -0.03
CA ILE A 100 -12.07 36.12 -1.08
C ILE A 100 -11.86 34.64 -0.70
N VAL A 101 -12.87 34.08 -0.05
CA VAL A 101 -12.92 32.69 0.40
C VAL A 101 -14.11 32.00 -0.27
N VAL A 102 -13.82 30.95 -1.03
CA VAL A 102 -14.86 30.08 -1.61
C VAL A 102 -14.93 28.80 -0.79
N LYS A 103 -16.14 28.45 -0.33
CA LYS A 103 -16.40 27.13 0.24
C LYS A 103 -16.10 26.10 -0.84
N PRO A 104 -15.17 25.14 -0.60
CA PRO A 104 -14.91 24.10 -1.59
C PRO A 104 -16.22 23.40 -1.89
N ALA A 105 -16.48 23.14 -3.18
CA ALA A 105 -17.64 22.38 -3.57
C ALA A 105 -17.63 21.06 -2.81
N ALA A 106 -18.64 20.86 -1.96
CA ALA A 106 -18.79 19.59 -1.26
C ALA A 106 -18.82 18.51 -2.34
N LYS A 107 -17.89 17.57 -2.30
CA LYS A 107 -17.93 16.38 -3.14
C LYS A 107 -19.08 15.51 -2.63
N CYS A 108 -20.32 15.97 -2.76
CA CYS A 108 -21.45 15.08 -2.58
C CYS A 108 -21.41 14.12 -3.77
N LYS A 109 -21.21 12.84 -3.47
CA LYS A 109 -21.70 11.83 -4.42
C LYS A 109 -23.21 11.99 -4.37
N GLY A 110 -23.79 12.59 -5.41
CA GLY A 110 -25.25 12.68 -5.52
C GLY A 110 -25.83 11.28 -5.41
N GLY A 111 -26.79 11.09 -4.50
CA GLY A 111 -27.60 9.87 -4.49
C GLY A 111 -28.02 9.32 -3.12
N PHE A 112 -27.54 9.84 -1.99
CA PHE A 112 -27.97 9.30 -0.71
C PHE A 112 -28.28 10.40 0.30
N VAL A 113 -29.58 10.61 0.54
CA VAL A 113 -30.10 11.34 1.69
C VAL A 113 -30.45 10.28 2.74
N PRO A 114 -29.72 10.19 3.85
CA PRO A 114 -30.05 9.25 4.91
C PRO A 114 -31.44 9.56 5.49
N THR A 115 -32.37 8.62 5.41
CA THR A 115 -33.67 8.69 6.10
C THR A 115 -33.46 8.46 7.62
N ASN A 116 -34.39 8.88 8.48
CA ASN A 116 -34.26 8.67 9.93
C ASN A 116 -34.04 7.20 10.35
N ASP A 117 -34.35 6.23 9.48
CA ASP A 117 -34.14 4.79 9.70
C ASP A 117 -32.78 4.26 9.22
N THR A 118 -31.94 5.10 8.62
CA THR A 118 -30.62 4.68 8.17
C THR A 118 -29.62 4.66 9.32
N ILE A 119 -29.25 3.44 9.73
CA ILE A 119 -28.19 3.19 10.71
C ILE A 119 -26.84 3.48 10.04
N TYR A 120 -26.11 4.45 10.58
CA TYR A 120 -24.75 4.77 10.14
C TYR A 120 -23.75 3.72 10.66
N GLY A 121 -22.70 3.48 9.88
CA GLY A 121 -21.61 2.57 10.25
C GLY A 121 -21.44 1.39 9.30
N ILE A 122 -20.41 0.60 9.53
CA ILE A 122 -20.14 -0.64 8.81
C ILE A 122 -20.83 -1.75 9.58
N LYS A 123 -21.85 -2.39 9.00
CA LYS A 123 -22.47 -3.57 9.62
C LYS A 123 -21.38 -4.63 9.80
N SER A 124 -21.26 -5.16 11.00
CA SER A 124 -20.40 -6.31 11.26
C SER A 124 -20.82 -7.46 10.36
N LYS A 125 -19.87 -8.01 9.60
CA LYS A 125 -20.09 -9.25 8.85
C LYS A 125 -20.36 -10.36 9.87
N GLU A 126 -21.36 -11.19 9.60
CA GLU A 126 -21.61 -12.39 10.40
C GLU A 126 -20.32 -13.23 10.49
N SER A 127 -20.05 -13.79 11.68
CA SER A 127 -18.91 -14.69 11.86
C SER A 127 -19.08 -15.93 10.99
N GLU A 128 -17.97 -16.50 10.51
CA GLU A 128 -17.99 -17.75 9.75
C GLU A 128 -18.59 -18.88 10.60
N ASP A 129 -19.29 -19.84 9.95
CA ASP A 129 -19.96 -20.94 10.65
C ASP A 129 -18.95 -21.84 11.38
N ILE A 130 -19.21 -22.10 12.66
CA ILE A 130 -18.36 -22.94 13.52
C ILE A 130 -18.23 -24.35 12.93
N TRP A 131 -19.31 -24.90 12.38
CA TRP A 131 -19.28 -26.23 11.74
C TRP A 131 -18.44 -26.22 10.46
N GLY A 132 -18.52 -25.16 9.67
CA GLY A 132 -17.64 -24.93 8.52
C GLY A 132 -16.16 -24.84 8.90
N LEU A 133 -15.85 -24.24 10.05
CA LEU A 133 -14.48 -24.14 10.58
C LEU A 133 -13.95 -25.52 11.02
N VAL A 134 -14.75 -26.29 11.77
CA VAL A 134 -14.39 -27.65 12.23
C VAL A 134 -14.18 -28.61 11.06
N GLN A 135 -14.99 -28.49 10.01
CA GLN A 135 -14.86 -29.28 8.79
C GLN A 135 -13.78 -28.76 7.83
N ALA A 136 -12.99 -27.75 8.24
CA ALA A 136 -11.94 -27.14 7.43
C ALA A 136 -12.42 -26.65 6.05
N ARG A 137 -13.71 -26.31 5.89
CA ARG A 137 -14.31 -25.89 4.61
C ARG A 137 -13.72 -24.61 4.04
N TYR A 138 -13.18 -23.76 4.92
CA TYR A 138 -12.55 -22.50 4.56
C TYR A 138 -11.04 -22.62 4.37
N THR A 139 -10.48 -23.82 4.48
CA THR A 139 -9.06 -24.07 4.24
C THR A 139 -8.81 -24.31 2.75
N SER A 140 -7.61 -23.99 2.28
CA SER A 140 -7.19 -24.27 0.91
C SER A 140 -6.75 -25.73 0.69
N PHE A 141 -6.91 -26.59 1.71
CA PHE A 141 -6.62 -28.01 1.58
C PHE A 141 -7.71 -28.64 0.73
N SER A 142 -7.35 -28.99 -0.51
CA SER A 142 -8.20 -29.80 -1.35
C SER A 142 -8.26 -31.21 -0.76
N ASN A 143 -9.47 -31.74 -0.56
CA ASN A 143 -9.64 -33.18 -0.30
C ASN A 143 -9.38 -34.02 -1.56
N ASP A 144 -9.10 -33.40 -2.71
CA ASP A 144 -8.56 -34.12 -3.86
C ASP A 144 -7.11 -34.51 -3.55
N ASP A 145 -6.87 -35.80 -3.34
CA ASP A 145 -5.54 -36.39 -3.43
C ASP A 145 -4.99 -36.13 -4.83
N ALA A 146 -4.29 -35.00 -5.02
CA ALA A 146 -3.75 -34.58 -6.31
C ALA A 146 -2.73 -35.57 -6.92
N TYR A 147 -2.30 -36.54 -6.11
CA TYR A 147 -1.32 -37.57 -6.44
C TYR A 147 -1.94 -38.87 -6.95
N TYR A 148 -3.26 -39.06 -6.84
CA TYR A 148 -3.94 -40.28 -7.31
C TYR A 148 -4.95 -39.99 -8.43
N PRO A 149 -4.97 -40.82 -9.50
CA PRO A 149 -6.04 -40.77 -10.49
C PRO A 149 -7.39 -41.10 -9.83
N ASP A 150 -8.39 -40.24 -10.01
CA ASP A 150 -9.77 -40.54 -9.60
C ASP A 150 -10.31 -41.73 -10.41
N LEU A 151 -10.51 -42.87 -9.72
CA LEU A 151 -11.01 -44.10 -10.33
C LEU A 151 -12.55 -44.15 -10.36
N GLY A 152 -13.24 -43.18 -9.76
CA GLY A 152 -14.70 -43.11 -9.72
C GLY A 152 -15.35 -42.95 -11.11
N SER A 153 -14.61 -42.38 -12.08
CA SER A 153 -15.08 -42.19 -13.46
C SER A 153 -14.76 -43.35 -14.43
N MET A 154 -14.26 -44.49 -13.94
CA MET A 154 -13.84 -45.61 -14.79
C MET A 154 -15.04 -46.37 -15.37
N LYS A 155 -15.40 -46.07 -16.63
CA LYS A 155 -16.55 -46.69 -17.33
C LYS A 155 -16.23 -48.03 -18.00
N THR A 156 -14.96 -48.28 -18.35
CA THR A 156 -14.51 -49.50 -19.04
C THR A 156 -13.36 -50.17 -18.27
N ARG A 157 -13.49 -51.47 -18.02
CA ARG A 157 -12.47 -52.24 -17.28
C ARG A 157 -11.16 -52.26 -18.10
N GLY A 158 -10.05 -51.94 -17.46
CA GLY A 158 -8.71 -52.01 -18.07
C GLY A 158 -8.28 -50.78 -18.86
N LYS A 159 -9.09 -49.71 -18.92
CA LYS A 159 -8.67 -48.41 -19.46
C LYS A 159 -8.72 -47.34 -18.37
N LEU A 160 -7.59 -46.65 -18.17
CA LEU A 160 -7.52 -45.53 -17.23
C LEU A 160 -8.23 -44.30 -17.83
N PRO A 161 -8.86 -43.46 -16.98
CA PRO A 161 -9.41 -42.19 -17.42
C PRO A 161 -8.31 -41.27 -17.95
N LEU A 162 -8.68 -40.34 -18.83
CA LEU A 162 -7.72 -39.34 -19.33
C LEU A 162 -7.14 -38.55 -18.15
N PRO A 163 -5.85 -38.16 -18.23
CA PRO A 163 -5.22 -37.33 -17.21
C PRO A 163 -6.02 -36.04 -16.95
N ARG A 164 -6.08 -35.62 -15.68
CA ARG A 164 -6.71 -34.35 -15.31
C ARG A 164 -5.97 -33.19 -15.98
N GLU A 165 -6.74 -32.22 -16.46
CA GLU A 165 -6.17 -30.99 -17.02
C GLU A 165 -5.28 -30.28 -15.99
N THR A 166 -4.12 -29.79 -16.43
CA THR A 166 -3.19 -29.08 -15.55
C THR A 166 -3.56 -27.61 -15.47
N ARG A 167 -3.14 -26.91 -14.40
CA ARG A 167 -3.33 -25.45 -14.29
C ARG A 167 -2.75 -24.70 -15.50
N CYS A 168 -1.67 -25.23 -16.09
CA CYS A 168 -1.10 -24.70 -17.33
C CYS A 168 -2.01 -24.90 -18.54
N SER A 169 -2.68 -26.05 -18.71
CA SER A 169 -3.61 -26.24 -19.85
C SER A 169 -4.85 -25.37 -19.70
N VAL A 170 -5.41 -25.28 -18.49
CA VAL A 170 -6.57 -24.41 -18.21
C VAL A 170 -6.20 -22.93 -18.42
N GLY A 171 -5.00 -22.52 -17.99
CA GLY A 171 -4.50 -21.15 -18.14
C GLY A 171 -4.17 -20.76 -19.58
N LYS A 172 -3.78 -21.72 -20.43
CA LYS A 172 -3.52 -21.51 -21.86
C LYS A 172 -4.75 -21.68 -22.74
N ASP A 173 -5.88 -22.09 -22.19
CA ASP A 173 -7.13 -22.24 -22.94
C ASP A 173 -7.73 -20.87 -23.28
N ILE A 174 -7.65 -20.52 -24.56
CA ILE A 174 -8.14 -19.24 -25.12
C ILE A 174 -9.66 -19.09 -24.89
N ARG A 175 -10.40 -20.20 -24.72
CA ARG A 175 -11.84 -20.18 -24.44
C ARG A 175 -12.16 -19.57 -23.06
N ASN A 176 -11.26 -19.72 -22.09
CA ASN A 176 -11.43 -19.20 -20.73
C ASN A 176 -10.97 -17.76 -20.58
N TYR A 177 -10.12 -17.28 -21.50
CA TYR A 177 -9.57 -15.93 -21.49
C TYR A 177 -9.77 -15.28 -22.86
N PRO A 178 -10.94 -14.69 -23.14
CA PRO A 178 -11.14 -13.95 -24.38
C PRO A 178 -10.08 -12.85 -24.46
N ARG A 179 -9.32 -12.82 -25.57
CA ARG A 179 -8.32 -11.77 -25.82
C ARG A 179 -9.00 -10.42 -25.62
N ALA A 180 -8.41 -9.58 -24.75
CA ALA A 180 -8.90 -8.22 -24.58
C ALA A 180 -8.95 -7.56 -25.95
N SER A 181 -10.12 -7.01 -26.31
CA SER A 181 -10.28 -6.26 -27.55
C SER A 181 -9.19 -5.18 -27.63
N PRO A 182 -8.52 -4.98 -28.77
CA PRO A 182 -7.53 -3.93 -28.91
C PRO A 182 -8.14 -2.60 -28.47
N ARG A 183 -7.59 -2.01 -27.42
CA ARG A 183 -8.04 -0.71 -26.92
C ARG A 183 -7.41 0.36 -27.77
N ASP A 184 -8.24 1.26 -28.29
CA ASP A 184 -7.74 2.44 -28.96
C ASP A 184 -6.82 3.24 -28.02
N PRO A 185 -5.66 3.74 -28.50
CA PRO A 185 -4.79 4.59 -27.70
C PRO A 185 -5.54 5.81 -27.18
N PHE A 186 -5.30 6.18 -25.93
CA PHE A 186 -5.90 7.36 -25.35
C PHE A 186 -5.52 8.62 -26.15
N LYS A 187 -6.54 9.32 -26.68
CA LYS A 187 -6.38 10.60 -27.37
C LYS A 187 -7.31 11.64 -26.77
N MET A 188 -6.75 12.76 -26.34
CA MET A 188 -7.53 13.87 -25.78
C MET A 188 -8.52 14.41 -26.81
N SER A 189 -9.71 14.85 -26.36
CA SER A 189 -10.81 15.31 -27.22
C SER A 189 -10.36 16.36 -28.25
N LYS A 190 -9.54 17.34 -27.82
CA LYS A 190 -9.00 18.40 -28.70
C LYS A 190 -8.06 17.90 -29.79
N PHE A 191 -7.50 16.71 -29.63
CA PHE A 191 -6.50 16.14 -30.54
C PHE A 191 -7.08 15.03 -31.41
N LYS A 192 -8.35 14.62 -31.24
CA LYS A 192 -8.96 13.55 -32.03
C LYS A 192 -8.80 13.77 -33.55
N ALA A 193 -9.03 14.99 -34.02
CA ALA A 193 -8.93 15.39 -35.43
C ALA A 193 -7.50 15.68 -35.93
N VAL A 194 -6.51 15.76 -35.03
CA VAL A 194 -5.11 15.99 -35.42
C VAL A 194 -4.53 14.66 -35.89
N GLY A 195 -4.36 14.49 -37.20
CA GLY A 195 -3.67 13.33 -37.77
C GLY A 195 -2.22 13.24 -37.26
N PRO A 196 -1.63 12.04 -37.21
CA PRO A 196 -0.22 11.89 -36.85
C PRO A 196 0.62 12.71 -37.83
N THR A 197 1.20 13.81 -37.36
CA THR A 197 2.07 14.65 -38.17
C THR A 197 3.47 14.03 -38.11
N MET A 198 3.75 13.14 -39.05
CA MET A 198 5.06 12.48 -39.19
C MET A 198 6.05 13.49 -39.80
N TYR A 199 6.55 14.42 -38.98
CA TYR A 199 7.68 15.27 -39.35
C TYR A 199 8.70 15.33 -38.23
N THR A 200 9.27 14.18 -37.90
CA THR A 200 10.58 14.13 -37.25
C THR A 200 11.35 12.96 -37.86
N GLN A 201 12.27 13.30 -38.76
CA GLN A 201 13.29 12.46 -39.40
C GLN A 201 12.88 11.78 -40.73
N PRO A 202 13.46 12.18 -41.89
CA PRO A 202 13.27 11.50 -43.17
C PRO A 202 13.87 10.07 -43.23
N ASN A 203 14.60 9.62 -42.21
CA ASN A 203 15.29 8.32 -42.17
C ASN A 203 14.93 7.41 -40.99
N ALA A 204 13.90 7.71 -40.20
CA ALA A 204 13.56 6.89 -39.01
C ALA A 204 12.71 5.64 -39.31
N ARG A 205 12.44 5.34 -40.58
CA ARG A 205 11.67 4.15 -40.97
C ARG A 205 12.52 3.20 -41.82
N LYS A 206 13.55 2.62 -41.21
CA LYS A 206 13.82 1.21 -41.51
C LYS A 206 12.72 0.44 -40.79
N GLN A 207 11.83 -0.18 -41.56
CA GLN A 207 10.82 -1.08 -41.02
C GLN A 207 11.56 -2.17 -40.24
N GLU A 208 11.41 -2.17 -38.92
CA GLU A 208 11.52 -3.41 -38.15
C GLU A 208 10.39 -4.31 -38.67
N PRO A 209 10.69 -5.53 -39.15
CA PRO A 209 9.65 -6.45 -39.56
C PRO A 209 8.77 -6.75 -38.35
N THR A 210 7.46 -6.58 -38.53
CA THR A 210 6.46 -7.02 -37.57
C THR A 210 6.63 -8.53 -37.40
N GLU A 211 6.68 -9.03 -36.17
CA GLU A 211 6.85 -10.45 -35.80
C GLU A 211 5.78 -11.39 -36.44
N GLU A 212 4.77 -10.83 -37.09
CA GLU A 212 3.73 -11.55 -37.84
C GLU A 212 4.21 -12.00 -39.25
N GLU A 213 5.26 -11.41 -39.83
CA GLU A 213 5.79 -11.83 -41.14
C GLU A 213 6.86 -12.94 -41.05
N GLU A 214 7.55 -13.06 -39.91
CA GLU A 214 8.61 -14.07 -39.71
C GLU A 214 8.04 -15.48 -39.50
N TYR A 215 6.81 -15.60 -38.97
CA TYR A 215 6.13 -16.90 -38.83
C TYR A 215 5.54 -17.43 -40.13
N GLN A 216 5.26 -16.56 -41.10
CA GLN A 216 4.64 -16.95 -42.37
C GLN A 216 5.69 -17.28 -43.44
N SER A 217 6.89 -16.71 -43.38
CA SER A 217 7.99 -17.09 -44.29
C SER A 217 8.64 -18.43 -43.90
N HIS A 218 8.58 -18.82 -42.62
CA HIS A 218 9.19 -20.08 -42.14
C HIS A 218 8.43 -21.36 -42.54
N TYR A 219 7.21 -21.24 -43.07
CA TYR A 219 6.38 -22.35 -43.55
C TYR A 219 6.13 -22.33 -45.07
N ALA A 220 6.62 -21.31 -45.78
CA ALA A 220 6.44 -21.21 -47.24
C ALA A 220 7.62 -21.79 -48.04
N ASP A 221 8.78 -22.03 -47.40
CA ASP A 221 9.99 -22.58 -48.03
C ASP A 221 10.15 -24.11 -47.87
N SER A 222 9.13 -24.82 -47.35
CA SER A 222 9.17 -26.29 -47.21
C SER A 222 8.42 -27.08 -48.28
N ASP A 223 7.74 -26.42 -49.22
CA ASP A 223 6.98 -27.08 -50.30
C ASP A 223 7.49 -26.64 -51.68
N HIS A 224 8.74 -26.97 -52.03
CA HIS A 224 9.18 -27.18 -53.42
C HIS A 224 10.61 -27.73 -53.50
N THR A 225 10.78 -29.02 -53.19
CA THR A 225 11.76 -29.89 -53.85
C THR A 225 11.44 -31.34 -53.51
N GLU A 226 10.80 -32.05 -54.44
CA GLU A 226 11.00 -33.47 -54.71
C GLU A 226 10.34 -33.77 -56.06
N ASP A 227 11.08 -33.53 -57.15
CA ASP A 227 10.80 -34.07 -58.48
C ASP A 227 11.62 -35.37 -58.64
N ASN A 228 10.93 -36.53 -58.59
CA ASN A 228 11.12 -37.74 -59.44
C ASN A 228 10.34 -38.95 -58.89
#